data_AF-A0A7C1RBU2-F1
#
_entry.id   AF-A0A7C1RBU2-F1
#
_cell.length_a   1.000
_cell.length_b   1.000
_cell.length_c   1.000
_cell.angle_alpha   90.00
_cell.angle_beta   90.00
_cell.angle_gamma   90.00
#
_symmetry.space_group_name_H-M   'P 1'
#
loop_
_entity.id
_entity.type
_entity.pdbx_description
1 polymer ?
#
loop_
_entity_poly.entity_id
_entity_poly.type
_entity_poly.pdbx_seq_one_letter_code
_entity_poly.pdbx_strand_id
1 'polypeptide(L)'
;MTGSLEEMKELAHEMGRYYYKGFGNCLAGIGGNIGCYEDGEKGKEAIEKSQRLFLKIDGAYKEIPFKELHRREEFYPLFITKELIHQIGDNIKKIEENPLGSLMSKVGLSRLAMHVTAGMCVGHIYRVKLNEIIKEIRKYSKNKDFHIEVVDILKDNKKFRYNVF
;
A
#
# COMPACT_ATOMS: atom_id res chain seq x y z
N MET A 1 -18.75 11.01 -10.50
CA MET A 1 -17.72 11.35 -11.51
C MET A 1 -18.42 12.01 -12.68
N THR A 2 -18.15 13.31 -12.88
CA THR A 2 -18.65 14.09 -14.02
C THR A 2 -17.42 14.57 -14.78
N GLY A 3 -16.98 13.76 -15.74
CA GLY A 3 -15.84 14.07 -16.61
C GLY A 3 -16.06 13.40 -17.97
N SER A 4 -15.45 13.96 -19.00
CA SER A 4 -15.38 13.37 -20.33
C SER A 4 -14.66 12.02 -20.30
N LEU A 5 -14.85 11.23 -21.37
CA LEU A 5 -14.20 9.93 -21.52
C LEU A 5 -12.66 10.02 -21.46
N GLU A 6 -12.08 11.05 -22.07
CA GLU A 6 -10.63 11.22 -22.08
C GLU A 6 -10.10 11.62 -20.70
N GLU A 7 -10.79 12.49 -19.97
CA GLU A 7 -10.44 12.81 -18.57
C GLU A 7 -10.48 11.57 -17.67
N MET A 8 -11.45 10.67 -17.85
CA MET A 8 -11.50 9.40 -17.11
C MET A 8 -10.32 8.48 -17.43
N LYS A 9 -9.92 8.39 -18.70
CA LYS A 9 -8.75 7.59 -19.11
C LYS A 9 -7.46 8.15 -18.54
N GLU A 10 -7.27 9.47 -18.62
CA GLU A 10 -6.12 10.16 -18.04
C GLU A 10 -6.03 9.92 -16.54
N LEU A 11 -7.16 10.08 -15.83
CA LEU A 11 -7.24 9.80 -14.39
C LEU A 11 -6.93 8.33 -14.07
N ALA A 12 -7.46 7.37 -14.82
CA ALA A 12 -7.18 5.95 -14.61
C ALA A 12 -5.69 5.62 -14.80
N HIS A 13 -5.06 6.19 -15.84
CA HIS A 13 -3.63 6.03 -16.06
C HIS A 13 -2.81 6.64 -14.93
N GLU A 14 -3.15 7.84 -14.49
CA GLU A 14 -2.44 8.51 -13.40
C GLU A 14 -2.60 7.78 -12.06
N MET A 15 -3.83 7.38 -11.70
CA MET A 15 -4.06 6.57 -10.51
C MET A 15 -3.31 5.24 -10.57
N GLY A 16 -3.24 4.62 -11.76
CA GLY A 16 -2.48 3.40 -12.02
C GLY A 16 -0.97 3.54 -11.78
N ARG A 17 -0.37 4.73 -12.01
CA ARG A 17 1.06 4.99 -11.76
C ARG A 17 1.44 4.85 -10.29
N TYR A 18 0.51 5.15 -9.39
CA TYR A 18 0.73 5.10 -7.93
C TYR A 18 0.06 3.89 -7.26
N TYR A 19 -0.49 2.96 -8.05
CA TYR A 19 -1.04 1.72 -7.54
C TYR A 19 0.04 0.64 -7.48
N TYR A 20 0.44 0.24 -6.28
CA TYR A 20 1.38 -0.86 -6.10
C TYR A 20 0.64 -2.14 -5.71
N LYS A 21 0.51 -3.10 -6.63
CA LYS A 21 -0.21 -4.35 -6.40
C LYS A 21 0.41 -5.20 -5.28
N GLY A 22 1.72 -5.10 -5.07
CA GLY A 22 2.46 -5.80 -4.02
C GLY A 22 2.27 -5.20 -2.64
N PHE A 23 1.70 -3.98 -2.54
CA PHE A 23 1.50 -3.28 -1.28
C PHE A 23 0.73 -4.13 -0.26
N GLY A 24 -0.41 -4.70 -0.67
CA GLY A 24 -1.21 -5.57 0.20
C GLY A 24 -0.46 -6.82 0.66
N ASN A 25 0.39 -7.40 -0.22
CA ASN A 25 1.22 -8.55 0.14
C ASN A 25 2.31 -8.16 1.14
N CYS A 26 2.95 -7.00 0.98
CA CYS A 26 3.94 -6.51 1.92
C CYS A 26 3.31 -6.25 3.31
N LEU A 27 2.14 -5.61 3.36
CA LEU A 27 1.41 -5.41 4.62
C LEU A 27 0.96 -6.73 5.25
N ALA A 28 0.43 -7.67 4.47
CA ALA A 28 0.07 -8.99 4.95
C ALA A 28 1.30 -9.76 5.49
N GLY A 29 2.47 -9.61 4.87
CA GLY A 29 3.72 -10.17 5.36
C GLY A 29 4.14 -9.57 6.70
N ILE A 30 4.06 -8.25 6.86
CA ILE A 30 4.30 -7.59 8.15
C ILE A 30 3.30 -8.10 9.20
N GLY A 31 2.01 -8.10 8.87
CA GLY A 31 0.94 -8.56 9.76
C GLY A 31 1.07 -10.03 10.18
N GLY A 32 1.46 -10.91 9.26
CA GLY A 32 1.70 -12.32 9.52
C GLY A 32 2.90 -12.58 10.43
N ASN A 33 3.90 -11.69 10.41
CA ASN A 33 5.06 -11.79 11.28
C ASN A 33 4.76 -11.37 12.73
N ILE A 34 3.74 -10.55 12.98
CA ILE A 34 3.39 -10.03 14.33
C ILE A 34 3.24 -11.15 15.34
N GLY A 35 2.63 -12.27 14.94
CA GLY A 35 2.43 -13.43 15.83
C GLY A 35 3.71 -14.12 16.30
N CYS A 36 4.83 -13.90 15.60
CA CYS A 36 6.12 -14.52 15.91
C CYS A 36 7.05 -13.61 16.72
N TYR A 37 6.70 -12.33 16.93
CA TYR A 37 7.64 -11.33 17.47
C TYR A 37 8.10 -11.63 18.90
N GLU A 38 7.32 -12.37 19.67
CA GLU A 38 7.69 -12.76 21.04
C GLU A 38 8.49 -14.08 21.10
N ASP A 39 8.74 -14.74 19.95
CA ASP A 39 9.36 -16.08 19.87
C ASP A 39 10.90 -16.05 19.80
N GLY A 40 11.56 -15.36 20.74
CA GLY A 40 13.03 -15.35 20.85
C GLY A 40 13.74 -15.04 19.52
N GLU A 41 14.59 -15.95 19.03
CA GLU A 41 15.31 -15.79 17.75
C GLU A 41 14.37 -15.70 16.54
N LYS A 42 13.24 -16.43 16.54
CA LYS A 42 12.24 -16.31 15.48
C LYS A 42 11.57 -14.93 15.48
N GLY A 43 11.44 -14.32 16.66
CA GLY A 43 10.95 -12.96 16.81
C GLY A 43 11.88 -11.92 16.19
N LYS A 44 13.19 -12.06 16.40
CA LYS A 44 14.19 -11.20 15.74
C LYS A 44 14.12 -11.31 14.22
N GLU A 45 14.11 -12.52 13.67
CA GLU A 45 13.97 -12.73 12.22
C GLU A 45 12.67 -12.13 11.67
N ALA A 46 11.57 -12.24 12.42
CA ALA A 46 10.28 -11.70 12.04
C ALA A 46 10.30 -10.17 11.98
N ILE A 47 10.98 -9.51 12.94
CA ILE A 47 11.20 -8.06 12.94
C ILE A 47 12.02 -7.64 11.72
N GLU A 48 13.16 -8.30 11.44
CA GLU A 48 14.01 -8.02 10.28
C GLU A 48 13.28 -8.22 8.94
N LYS A 49 12.45 -9.27 8.82
CA LYS A 49 11.60 -9.50 7.65
C LYS A 49 10.61 -8.36 7.47
N SER A 50 9.95 -7.93 8.55
CA SER A 50 9.01 -6.82 8.51
C SER A 50 9.66 -5.48 8.19
N GLN A 51 10.87 -5.20 8.71
CA GLN A 51 11.65 -4.02 8.33
C GLN A 51 11.96 -3.99 6.85
N ARG A 52 12.41 -5.11 6.26
CA ARG A 52 12.68 -5.20 4.82
C ARG A 52 11.42 -4.93 3.98
N LEU A 53 10.27 -5.47 4.38
CA LEU A 53 8.99 -5.21 3.72
C LEU A 53 8.57 -3.74 3.87
N PHE A 54 8.70 -3.17 5.06
CA PHE A 54 8.46 -1.76 5.31
C PHE A 54 9.34 -0.87 4.42
N LEU A 55 10.65 -1.11 4.35
CA LEU A 55 11.57 -0.32 3.53
C LEU A 55 11.24 -0.39 2.04
N LYS A 56 10.77 -1.53 1.54
CA LYS A 56 10.25 -1.63 0.15
C LYS A 56 9.07 -0.69 -0.06
N ILE A 57 8.08 -0.72 0.84
CA ILE A 57 6.90 0.16 0.77
C ILE A 57 7.30 1.63 0.87
N ASP A 58 8.08 1.99 1.89
CA ASP A 58 8.51 3.37 2.16
C ASP A 58 9.30 3.93 0.97
N GLY A 59 10.21 3.13 0.39
CA GLY A 59 10.92 3.48 -0.83
C GLY A 59 9.99 3.80 -2.00
N ALA A 60 8.98 2.97 -2.25
CA ALA A 60 8.01 3.22 -3.32
C ALA A 60 7.21 4.51 -3.08
N TYR A 61 6.80 4.78 -1.84
CA TYR A 61 6.01 5.96 -1.50
C TYR A 61 6.81 7.28 -1.54
N LYS A 62 8.14 7.23 -1.47
CA LYS A 62 8.99 8.43 -1.65
C LYS A 62 8.96 8.98 -3.07
N GLU A 63 8.68 8.13 -4.06
CA GLU A 63 8.64 8.50 -5.48
C GLU A 63 7.31 9.16 -5.89
N ILE A 64 6.29 9.16 -5.01
CA ILE A 64 4.99 9.77 -5.30
C ILE A 64 5.08 11.29 -5.15
N PRO A 65 4.66 12.09 -6.16
CA PRO A 65 4.70 13.55 -6.13
C PRO A 65 3.54 14.12 -5.31
N PHE A 66 3.52 13.88 -4.00
CA PHE A 66 2.45 14.31 -3.09
C PHE A 66 2.13 15.81 -3.13
N LYS A 67 3.10 16.66 -3.48
CA LYS A 67 2.87 18.11 -3.65
C LYS A 67 1.95 18.41 -4.83
N GLU A 68 2.10 17.69 -5.94
CA GLU A 68 1.31 17.84 -7.17
C GLU A 68 -0.09 17.22 -7.01
N LEU A 69 -0.18 16.13 -6.24
CA LEU A 69 -1.44 15.47 -5.95
C LEU A 69 -2.27 16.17 -4.86
N HIS A 70 -1.71 17.20 -4.22
CA HIS A 70 -2.39 17.91 -3.15
C HIS A 70 -3.68 18.56 -3.68
N ARG A 71 -4.77 18.44 -2.90
CA ARG A 71 -6.15 18.87 -3.26
C ARG A 71 -6.88 18.02 -4.30
N ARG A 72 -6.30 16.92 -4.78
CA ARG A 72 -6.99 15.96 -5.65
C ARG A 72 -7.58 14.81 -4.83
N GLU A 73 -8.89 14.84 -4.63
CA GLU A 73 -9.62 13.95 -3.69
C GLU A 73 -9.50 12.47 -4.04
N GLU A 74 -9.29 12.16 -5.32
CA GLU A 74 -9.09 10.80 -5.82
C GLU A 74 -7.83 10.17 -5.20
N PHE A 75 -6.83 11.00 -4.88
CA PHE A 75 -5.53 10.58 -4.36
C PHE A 75 -5.41 10.69 -2.84
N TYR A 76 -6.43 11.19 -2.12
CA TYR A 76 -6.43 11.27 -0.66
C TYR A 76 -6.06 9.95 0.06
N PRO A 77 -6.49 8.76 -0.42
CA PRO A 77 -6.03 7.50 0.16
C PRO A 77 -4.50 7.32 0.18
N LEU A 78 -3.76 7.87 -0.79
CA LEU A 78 -2.30 7.81 -0.80
C LEU A 78 -1.69 8.63 0.33
N PHE A 79 -2.27 9.78 0.67
CA PHE A 79 -1.78 10.63 1.77
C PHE A 79 -2.00 9.93 3.12
N ILE A 80 -3.18 9.36 3.33
CA ILE A 80 -3.47 8.57 4.53
C ILE A 80 -2.51 7.38 4.62
N THR A 81 -2.28 6.70 3.49
CA THR A 81 -1.36 5.55 3.47
C THR A 81 0.08 5.97 3.80
N LYS A 82 0.54 7.14 3.33
CA LYS A 82 1.85 7.68 3.68
C LYS A 82 2.01 7.88 5.19
N GLU A 83 1.00 8.45 5.84
CA GLU A 83 1.01 8.62 7.31
C GLU A 83 1.03 7.27 8.04
N LEU A 84 0.21 6.31 7.58
CA LEU A 84 0.19 4.95 8.11
C LEU A 84 1.53 4.23 7.94
N ILE A 85 2.23 4.42 6.81
CA ILE A 85 3.56 3.84 6.57
C ILE A 85 4.56 4.36 7.60
N HIS A 86 4.58 5.66 7.88
CA HIS A 86 5.44 6.23 8.93
C HIS A 86 5.12 5.61 10.29
N GLN A 87 3.83 5.48 10.64
CA GLN A 87 3.40 4.87 11.89
C GLN A 87 3.78 3.38 11.98
N ILE A 88 3.71 2.63 10.87
CA ILE A 88 4.17 1.24 10.80
C ILE A 88 5.67 1.18 11.10
N GLY A 89 6.48 2.01 10.45
CA GLY A 89 7.93 2.09 10.67
C GLY A 89 8.27 2.41 12.13
N ASP A 90 7.61 3.41 12.71
CA ASP A 90 7.80 3.80 14.11
C ASP A 90 7.49 2.67 15.09
N ASN A 91 6.45 1.88 14.82
CA ASN A 91 6.09 0.76 15.70
C ASN A 91 7.03 -0.42 15.54
N ILE A 92 7.51 -0.72 14.31
CA ILE A 92 8.55 -1.74 14.11
C ILE A 92 9.81 -1.35 14.90
N LYS A 93 10.25 -0.09 14.80
CA LYS A 93 11.41 0.43 15.54
C LYS A 93 11.21 0.34 17.05
N LYS A 94 10.04 0.73 17.56
CA LYS A 94 9.72 0.61 19.00
C LYS A 94 9.80 -0.83 19.50
N ILE A 95 9.37 -1.80 18.70
CA ILE A 95 9.45 -3.21 19.06
C ILE A 95 10.91 -3.66 19.13
N GLU A 96 11.72 -3.27 18.15
CA GLU A 96 13.14 -3.61 18.06
C GLU A 96 13.99 -3.00 19.20
N GLU A 97 13.75 -1.74 19.53
CA GLU A 97 14.56 -1.01 20.53
C GLU A 97 14.22 -1.38 21.99
N ASN A 98 13.15 -2.16 22.22
CA ASN A 98 12.70 -2.50 23.56
C ASN A 98 12.79 -4.01 23.81
N PRO A 99 13.02 -4.46 25.06
CA PRO A 99 12.97 -5.88 25.38
C PRO A 99 11.65 -6.51 24.94
N LEU A 100 11.73 -7.69 24.32
CA LEU A 100 10.55 -8.47 23.93
C LEU A 100 9.70 -8.76 25.18
N GLY A 101 8.37 -8.63 25.04
CA GLY A 101 7.42 -8.79 26.13
C GLY A 101 7.28 -7.62 27.10
N SER A 102 8.11 -6.57 26.99
CA SER A 102 7.94 -5.31 27.75
C SER A 102 6.64 -4.59 27.38
N LEU A 103 6.17 -3.70 28.26
CA LEU A 103 4.97 -2.89 28.00
C LEU A 103 5.11 -2.08 26.69
N MET A 104 6.30 -1.52 26.45
CA MET A 104 6.57 -0.71 25.26
C MET A 104 6.52 -1.53 23.97
N SER A 105 7.11 -2.73 23.95
CA SER A 105 7.03 -3.62 22.79
C SER A 105 5.61 -4.14 22.55
N LYS A 106 4.84 -4.43 23.62
CA LYS A 106 3.41 -4.81 23.51
C LYS A 106 2.53 -3.69 22.95
N VAL A 107 2.73 -2.44 23.38
CA VAL A 107 2.05 -1.28 22.81
C VAL A 107 2.45 -1.09 21.35
N GLY A 108 3.74 -1.26 21.02
CA GLY A 108 4.23 -1.23 19.64
C GLY A 108 3.55 -2.29 18.76
N LEU A 109 3.45 -3.53 19.23
CA LEU A 109 2.79 -4.64 18.56
C LEU A 109 1.31 -4.37 18.26
N SER A 110 0.56 -3.95 19.28
CA SER A 110 -0.88 -3.64 19.12
C SER A 110 -1.11 -2.52 18.12
N ARG A 111 -0.30 -1.45 18.21
CA ARG A 111 -0.36 -0.34 17.24
C ARG A 111 0.06 -0.78 15.84
N LEU A 112 1.08 -1.61 15.71
CA LEU A 112 1.52 -2.15 14.43
C LEU A 112 0.38 -2.93 13.75
N ALA A 113 -0.29 -3.83 14.46
CA ALA A 113 -1.41 -4.61 13.94
C ALA A 113 -2.57 -3.72 13.44
N MET A 114 -2.91 -2.69 14.23
CA MET A 114 -3.92 -1.70 13.87
C MET A 114 -3.55 -0.92 12.60
N HIS A 115 -2.34 -0.37 12.52
CA HIS A 115 -1.91 0.43 11.36
C HIS A 115 -1.74 -0.41 10.10
N VAL A 116 -1.28 -1.66 10.21
CA VAL A 116 -1.21 -2.61 9.09
C VAL A 116 -2.62 -2.88 8.53
N THR A 117 -3.60 -3.10 9.41
CA THR A 117 -4.99 -3.32 9.02
C THR A 117 -5.59 -2.07 8.37
N ALA A 118 -5.40 -0.90 8.97
CA ALA A 118 -5.82 0.37 8.40
C ALA A 118 -5.19 0.60 7.00
N GLY A 119 -3.90 0.31 6.85
CA GLY A 119 -3.20 0.41 5.57
C GLY A 119 -3.81 -0.48 4.49
N MET A 120 -4.16 -1.73 4.84
CA MET A 120 -4.85 -2.63 3.91
C MET A 120 -6.23 -2.10 3.50
N CYS A 121 -7.01 -1.57 4.44
CA CYS A 121 -8.31 -0.98 4.15
C CYS A 121 -8.21 0.25 3.22
N VAL A 122 -7.27 1.17 3.50
CA VAL A 122 -7.08 2.37 2.68
C VAL A 122 -6.56 2.02 1.28
N GLY A 123 -5.64 1.05 1.18
CA GLY A 123 -5.18 0.53 -0.10
C GLY A 123 -6.32 -0.12 -0.90
N HIS A 124 -7.25 -0.81 -0.23
CA HIS A 124 -8.45 -1.34 -0.87
C HIS A 124 -9.36 -0.25 -1.44
N ILE A 125 -9.59 0.84 -0.68
CA ILE A 125 -10.38 1.99 -1.15
C ILE A 125 -9.77 2.58 -2.44
N TYR A 126 -8.45 2.77 -2.48
CA TYR A 126 -7.77 3.28 -3.67
C TYR A 126 -7.96 2.36 -4.88
N ARG A 127 -7.82 1.04 -4.68
CA ARG A 127 -8.07 0.03 -5.71
C ARG A 127 -9.53 0.06 -6.21
N VAL A 128 -10.50 0.19 -5.31
CA VAL A 128 -11.93 0.24 -5.67
C VAL A 128 -12.21 1.46 -6.54
N LYS A 129 -11.74 2.65 -6.14
CA LYS A 129 -11.89 3.87 -6.94
C LYS A 129 -11.30 3.72 -8.35
N LEU A 130 -10.10 3.16 -8.47
CA LEU A 130 -9.48 2.88 -9.77
C LEU A 130 -10.34 1.94 -10.64
N ASN A 131 -10.84 0.86 -10.03
CA ASN A 131 -11.72 -0.08 -10.74
C ASN A 131 -13.05 0.53 -11.16
N GLU A 132 -13.61 1.44 -10.36
CA GLU A 132 -14.84 2.15 -10.71
C GLU A 132 -14.63 3.02 -11.95
N ILE A 133 -13.52 3.78 -12.03
CA ILE A 133 -13.19 4.57 -13.21
C ILE A 133 -13.05 3.68 -14.45
N ILE A 134 -12.32 2.57 -14.34
CA ILE A 134 -12.16 1.61 -15.45
C ILE A 134 -13.50 1.05 -15.90
N LYS A 135 -14.40 0.70 -14.96
CA LYS A 135 -15.75 0.23 -15.28
C LYS A 135 -16.57 1.28 -16.00
N GLU A 136 -16.49 2.55 -15.60
CA GLU A 136 -17.18 3.64 -16.30
C GLU A 136 -16.68 3.82 -17.73
N ILE A 137 -15.36 3.80 -17.95
CA ILE A 137 -14.75 3.87 -19.30
C ILE A 137 -15.27 2.73 -20.21
N ARG A 138 -15.42 1.53 -19.65
CA ARG A 138 -15.87 0.34 -20.40
C ARG A 138 -17.34 0.34 -20.79
N LYS A 139 -18.15 1.23 -20.22
CA LYS A 139 -19.55 1.42 -20.67
C LYS A 139 -19.62 1.96 -22.11
N TYR A 140 -18.55 2.62 -22.58
CA TYR A 140 -18.48 3.12 -23.95
C TYR A 140 -18.15 1.98 -24.92
N SER A 141 -18.96 1.82 -25.97
CA SER A 141 -18.91 0.66 -26.89
C SER A 141 -17.53 0.40 -27.52
N LYS A 142 -16.76 1.45 -27.80
CA LYS A 142 -15.38 1.35 -28.37
C LYS A 142 -14.29 1.06 -27.33
N ASN A 143 -14.60 1.07 -26.04
CA ASN A 143 -13.61 0.97 -24.95
C ASN A 143 -13.86 -0.23 -24.03
N LYS A 144 -14.62 -1.23 -24.49
CA LYS A 144 -14.89 -2.45 -23.71
C LYS A 144 -13.61 -3.16 -23.24
N ASP A 145 -12.55 -3.09 -24.05
CA ASP A 145 -11.25 -3.73 -23.79
C ASP A 145 -10.21 -2.76 -23.17
N PHE A 146 -10.64 -1.57 -22.72
CA PHE A 146 -9.74 -0.60 -22.11
C PHE A 146 -9.10 -1.19 -20.85
N HIS A 147 -7.78 -1.24 -20.80
CA HIS A 147 -7.00 -1.73 -19.68
C HIS A 147 -5.83 -0.79 -19.43
N ILE A 148 -5.35 -0.77 -18.19
CA ILE A 148 -4.13 -0.04 -17.82
C ILE A 148 -3.06 -1.02 -17.38
N GLU A 149 -1.82 -0.76 -17.80
CA GLU A 149 -0.65 -1.48 -17.33
C GLU A 149 -0.16 -0.86 -16.03
N VAL A 150 0.00 -1.68 -14.99
CA VAL A 150 0.55 -1.25 -13.70
C VAL A 150 1.92 -1.89 -13.50
N VAL A 151 2.93 -1.04 -13.32
CA VAL A 151 4.28 -1.48 -12.94
C VAL A 151 4.36 -1.56 -11.42
N ASP A 152 4.47 -2.79 -10.91
CA ASP A 152 4.51 -3.05 -9.47
C ASP A 152 5.93 -3.35 -9.00
N ILE A 153 6.63 -2.31 -8.54
CA ILE A 153 8.00 -2.41 -8.03
C ILE A 153 8.10 -3.16 -6.68
N LEU A 154 6.97 -3.41 -6.01
CA LEU A 154 6.94 -4.11 -4.72
C LEU A 154 6.88 -5.64 -4.87
N LYS A 155 6.72 -6.16 -6.08
CA LYS A 155 6.72 -7.60 -6.33
C LYS A 155 8.13 -8.14 -6.53
N ASP A 156 8.51 -9.12 -5.73
CA ASP A 156 9.70 -9.93 -5.99
C ASP A 156 9.44 -10.80 -7.24
N ASN A 157 10.22 -10.50 -8.29
CA ASN A 157 10.21 -11.06 -9.65
C ASN A 157 9.36 -10.31 -10.69
N LYS A 158 10.12 -9.71 -11.62
CA LYS A 158 9.82 -9.35 -13.02
C LYS A 158 8.67 -8.37 -13.23
N LYS A 159 8.89 -7.44 -14.17
CA LYS A 159 7.87 -6.61 -14.83
C LYS A 159 6.72 -7.50 -15.32
N PHE A 160 5.77 -7.79 -14.47
CA PHE A 160 4.56 -8.47 -14.88
C PHE A 160 3.61 -7.39 -15.36
N ARG A 161 3.37 -7.42 -16.67
CA ARG A 161 2.22 -6.74 -17.27
C ARG A 161 0.98 -7.35 -16.65
N TYR A 162 0.36 -6.63 -15.74
CA TYR A 162 -0.98 -6.99 -15.29
C TYR A 162 -1.96 -6.11 -16.02
N ASN A 163 -2.87 -6.76 -16.74
CA ASN A 163 -4.18 -6.18 -17.03
C ASN A 163 -4.82 -5.94 -15.66
N VAL A 164 -4.86 -4.70 -15.20
CA VAL A 164 -5.87 -4.33 -14.21
C VAL A 164 -7.17 -4.36 -14.99
N PHE A 165 -8.01 -5.33 -14.60
CA PHE A 165 -9.18 -5.87 -15.30
C PHE A 165 -9.64 -5.09 -16.49
#